data_AF-U7K7K3-F1
#
_entry.id   AF-U7K7K3-F1
#
_cell.length_a   1.000
_cell.length_b   1.000
_cell.length_c   1.000
_cell.angle_alpha   90.00
_cell.angle_beta   90.00
_cell.angle_gamma   90.00
#
_symmetry.space_group_name_H-M   'P 1'
#
loop_
_entity.id
_entity.type
_entity.pdbx_description
1 polymer ?
#
loop_
_entity_poly.entity_id
_entity_poly.type
_entity_poly.pdbx_seq_one_letter_code
_entity_poly.pdbx_strand_id
1 'polypeptide(L)'
;MPAVFNKLYDGAANEHKVSIGDKLYVRTKNSDQNWLIYTATDLHDPDKQGLAGDSSVWGEDAMPGRLLTISCIQPANPLEAAVRNAVVGWQYEGTTHTAEDKKA
;
A
#
# COMPACT_ATOMS: atom_id res chain seq x y z
N MET A 1 5.89 -2.86 19.41
CA MET A 1 5.29 -1.66 18.77
C MET A 1 4.49 -2.13 17.57
N PRO A 2 3.29 -1.60 17.30
CA PRO A 2 2.63 -1.86 16.03
C PRO A 2 3.48 -1.29 14.90
N ALA A 3 3.71 -2.07 13.83
CA ALA A 3 4.39 -1.54 12.66
C ALA A 3 3.46 -0.58 11.92
N VAL A 4 4.04 0.44 11.28
CA VAL A 4 3.31 1.53 10.61
C VAL A 4 2.28 1.01 9.59
N PHE A 5 2.53 -0.16 9.00
CA PHE A 5 1.68 -0.78 7.99
C PHE A 5 0.81 -1.95 8.49
N ASN A 6 0.70 -2.18 9.80
CA ASN A 6 -0.21 -3.21 10.35
C ASN A 6 -1.68 -2.99 9.97
N LYS A 7 -2.04 -1.79 9.51
CA LYS A 7 -3.37 -1.47 9.01
C LYS A 7 -3.59 -1.84 7.53
N LEU A 8 -2.54 -2.23 6.80
CA LEU A 8 -2.66 -2.64 5.41
C LEU A 8 -3.02 -4.12 5.26
N TYR A 9 -2.63 -4.95 6.22
CA TYR A 9 -2.77 -6.41 6.14
C TYR A 9 -3.05 -7.01 7.51
N ASP A 10 -4.01 -7.93 7.59
CA ASP A 10 -4.26 -8.77 8.76
C ASP A 10 -3.46 -10.06 8.67
N GLY A 11 -2.38 -10.18 9.45
CA GLY A 11 -1.57 -11.40 9.47
C GLY A 11 -2.26 -12.60 10.14
N ALA A 12 -3.31 -12.39 10.94
CA ALA A 12 -4.05 -13.46 11.59
C ALA A 12 -5.15 -14.03 10.68
N ALA A 13 -5.85 -13.16 9.94
CA ALA A 13 -6.84 -13.56 8.94
C ALA A 13 -6.24 -13.81 7.55
N ASN A 14 -4.96 -13.48 7.35
CA ASN A 14 -4.23 -13.61 6.08
C ASN A 14 -4.93 -12.89 4.92
N GLU A 15 -5.31 -11.63 5.16
CA GLU A 15 -6.07 -10.80 4.21
C GLU A 15 -5.62 -9.34 4.19
N HIS A 16 -5.79 -8.66 3.05
CA HIS A 16 -5.62 -7.21 2.98
C HIS A 16 -6.77 -6.49 3.69
N LYS A 17 -6.44 -5.44 4.44
CA LYS A 17 -7.44 -4.53 5.02
C LYS A 17 -7.80 -3.37 4.08
N VAL A 18 -6.97 -3.16 3.05
CA VAL A 18 -7.23 -2.21 1.98
C VAL A 18 -8.06 -2.90 0.90
N SER A 19 -9.07 -2.20 0.40
CA SER A 19 -9.84 -2.58 -0.78
C SER A 19 -9.45 -1.73 -1.99
N ILE A 20 -9.62 -2.28 -3.19
CA ILE A 20 -9.50 -1.50 -4.43
C ILE A 20 -10.48 -0.33 -4.39
N GLY A 21 -10.02 0.87 -4.73
CA GLY A 21 -10.78 2.10 -4.62
C GLY A 21 -10.53 2.91 -3.34
N ASP A 22 -9.92 2.30 -2.31
CA ASP A 22 -9.52 3.03 -1.10
C ASP A 22 -8.52 4.15 -1.41
N LYS A 23 -8.56 5.21 -0.61
CA LYS A 23 -7.74 6.41 -0.82
C LYS A 23 -6.54 6.46 0.13
N LEU A 24 -5.36 6.75 -0.43
CA LEU A 24 -4.15 7.14 0.30
C LEU A 24 -3.91 8.63 0.10
N TYR A 25 -3.77 9.36 1.21
CA TYR A 25 -3.46 10.79 1.20
C TYR A 25 -2.02 11.01 1.63
N VAL A 26 -1.22 11.61 0.76
CA VAL A 26 0.20 11.91 1.01
C VAL A 26 0.40 13.42 1.05
N ARG A 27 1.07 13.92 2.09
CA ARG A 27 1.54 15.31 2.16
C ARG A 27 3.03 15.35 2.42
N THR A 28 3.69 16.32 1.83
CA THR A 28 5.08 16.67 2.13
C THR A 28 5.12 17.88 3.06
N LYS A 29 6.30 18.19 3.60
CA LYS A 29 6.51 19.42 4.36
C LYS A 29 6.13 20.68 3.56
N ASN A 30 6.28 20.65 2.24
CA ASN A 30 6.02 21.79 1.36
C ASN A 30 4.60 21.80 0.78
N SER A 31 3.75 20.83 1.16
CA SER A 31 2.39 20.75 0.61
C SER A 31 1.42 21.76 1.23
N ASP A 32 1.81 22.46 2.30
CA ASP A 32 0.95 23.32 3.10
C ASP A 32 -0.35 22.61 3.52
N GLN A 33 -1.50 23.04 2.99
CA GLN A 33 -2.80 22.41 3.21
C GLN A 33 -3.16 21.37 2.12
N ASN A 34 -2.35 21.25 1.07
CA ASN A 34 -2.61 20.34 -0.03
C ASN A 34 -2.21 18.90 0.30
N TRP A 35 -2.96 17.97 -0.25
CA TRP A 35 -2.73 16.53 -0.18
C TRP A 35 -2.70 15.98 -1.59
N LEU A 36 -1.78 15.06 -1.86
CA LEU A 36 -1.83 14.19 -3.02
C LEU A 36 -2.79 13.04 -2.70
N ILE A 37 -3.74 12.79 -3.59
CA ILE A 37 -4.69 11.68 -3.48
C ILE A 37 -4.20 10.56 -4.39
N TYR A 38 -4.14 9.36 -3.84
CA TYR A 38 -3.93 8.13 -4.59
C TYR A 38 -5.07 7.15 -4.33
N THR A 39 -5.41 6.34 -5.32
CA THR A 39 -6.41 5.26 -5.22
C THR A 39 -5.73 3.91 -5.29
N ALA A 40 -6.11 2.97 -4.42
CA ALA A 40 -5.67 1.58 -4.49
C ALA A 40 -6.18 0.91 -5.78
N THR A 41 -5.27 0.35 -6.58
CA THR A 41 -5.58 -0.30 -7.87
C THR A 41 -5.33 -1.80 -7.89
N ASP A 42 -4.42 -2.28 -7.04
CA ASP A 42 -4.02 -3.69 -6.98
C ASP A 42 -3.43 -4.03 -5.61
N LEU A 43 -3.54 -5.31 -5.27
CA LEU A 43 -3.10 -5.90 -4.00
C LEU A 43 -2.30 -7.15 -4.33
N HIS A 44 -1.12 -7.28 -3.72
CA HIS A 44 -0.24 -8.42 -3.94
C HIS A 44 0.34 -8.91 -2.62
N ASP A 45 0.61 -10.21 -2.57
CA ASP A 45 1.17 -10.90 -1.42
C ASP A 45 2.39 -11.80 -1.79
N PRO A 46 3.40 -11.27 -2.52
CA PRO A 46 4.49 -12.06 -3.06
C PRO A 46 5.45 -12.55 -1.97
N ASP A 47 6.15 -13.64 -2.28
CA ASP A 47 7.31 -14.06 -1.52
C ASP A 47 8.46 -13.04 -1.65
N LYS A 48 9.21 -12.84 -0.56
CA LYS A 48 10.33 -11.90 -0.46
C LYS A 48 11.39 -12.11 -1.53
N GLN A 49 11.64 -13.37 -1.89
CA GLN A 49 12.64 -13.72 -2.91
C GLN A 49 12.15 -13.35 -4.32
N GLY A 50 10.85 -13.45 -4.58
CA GLY A 50 10.24 -13.17 -5.88
C GLY A 50 9.94 -11.68 -6.10
N LEU A 51 9.72 -10.92 -5.03
CA LEU A 51 9.28 -9.52 -5.12
C LEU A 51 10.13 -8.68 -6.06
N ALA A 52 11.46 -8.79 -6.04
CA ALA A 52 12.33 -7.93 -6.85
C ALA A 52 12.15 -8.08 -8.37
N GLY A 53 11.67 -9.23 -8.84
CA GLY A 53 11.45 -9.52 -10.27
C GLY A 53 9.98 -9.64 -10.66
N ASP A 54 9.05 -9.34 -9.76
CA ASP A 54 7.63 -9.55 -10.00
C ASP A 54 7.03 -8.37 -10.80
N SER A 55 6.90 -8.56 -12.12
CA SER A 55 6.32 -7.55 -13.01
C SER A 55 4.85 -7.26 -12.70
N SER A 56 4.13 -8.17 -12.03
CA SER A 56 2.75 -7.90 -11.60
C SER A 56 2.70 -6.80 -10.54
N VAL A 57 3.75 -6.68 -9.72
CA VAL A 57 3.89 -5.63 -8.69
C VAL A 57 4.47 -4.34 -9.27
N TRP A 58 5.59 -4.46 -9.99
CA TRP A 58 6.39 -3.32 -10.45
C TRP A 58 5.92 -2.72 -11.77
N GLY A 59 5.16 -3.47 -12.57
CA GLY A 59 4.88 -3.16 -13.96
C GLY A 59 5.98 -3.65 -14.91
N GLU A 60 5.67 -3.68 -16.21
CA GLU A 60 6.61 -4.05 -17.27
C GLU A 60 7.36 -2.84 -17.84
N ASP A 61 6.80 -1.64 -17.68
CA ASP A 61 7.31 -0.37 -18.19
C ASP A 61 7.15 0.75 -17.13
N ALA A 62 7.56 1.98 -17.47
CA ALA A 62 7.34 3.13 -16.60
C ALA A 62 5.85 3.29 -16.23
N MET A 63 5.57 3.41 -14.93
CA MET A 63 4.22 3.62 -14.39
C MET A 63 4.10 4.99 -13.68
N PRO A 64 3.97 6.11 -14.42
CA PRO A 64 3.87 7.44 -13.83
C PRO A 64 2.73 7.57 -12.82
N GLY A 65 3.03 8.16 -11.67
CA GLY A 65 2.04 8.35 -10.59
C GLY A 65 1.71 7.09 -9.80
N ARG A 66 2.36 5.94 -10.09
CA ARG A 66 2.27 4.74 -9.25
C ARG A 66 3.12 4.90 -7.99
N LEU A 67 2.55 4.48 -6.87
CA LEU A 67 3.22 4.38 -5.58
C LEU A 67 2.97 2.97 -5.02
N LEU A 68 3.98 2.36 -4.41
CA LEU A 68 3.85 1.08 -3.73
C LEU A 68 4.07 1.26 -2.23
N THR A 69 3.17 0.71 -1.42
CA THR A 69 3.45 0.48 0.00
C THR A 69 3.74 -1.00 0.21
N ILE A 70 4.90 -1.30 0.78
CA ILE A 70 5.39 -2.67 0.96
C ILE A 70 5.62 -2.89 2.45
N SER A 71 5.07 -3.98 2.98
CA SER A 71 5.28 -4.38 4.38
C SER A 71 5.49 -5.89 4.48
N CYS A 72 6.27 -6.34 5.46
CA CYS A 72 6.38 -7.77 5.73
C CYS A 72 5.08 -8.30 6.35
N ILE A 73 4.63 -9.47 5.89
CA ILE A 73 3.58 -10.22 6.59
C ILE A 73 4.27 -10.93 7.75
N GLN A 74 3.89 -10.58 8.97
CA GLN A 74 4.28 -11.31 10.18
C GLN A 74 3.21 -12.37 10.46
N PRO A 75 3.54 -13.68 10.35
CA PRO A 75 2.60 -14.73 10.69
C PRO A 75 2.21 -14.66 12.17
N ALA A 76 1.01 -15.12 12.50
CA ALA A 76 0.57 -15.24 13.90
C ALA A 76 1.43 -16.24 14.70
N ASN A 77 2.00 -17.24 14.01
CA ASN A 77 2.96 -18.17 14.57
C ASN A 77 4.39 -17.58 14.51
N PRO A 78 5.03 -17.26 15.65
CA PRO A 78 6.36 -16.65 15.67
C PRO A 78 7.49 -17.55 15.16
N LEU A 79 7.23 -18.85 15.01
CA LEU A 79 8.18 -19.82 14.47
C LEU A 79 8.11 -19.93 12.95
N GLU A 80 7.06 -19.39 12.32
CA GLU A 80 6.95 -19.31 10.86
C GLU A 80 7.79 -18.16 10.33
N ALA A 81 8.51 -18.43 9.24
CA ALA A 81 9.37 -17.43 8.63
C ALA A 81 8.51 -16.33 7.99
N ALA A 82 8.79 -15.06 8.31
CA ALA A 82 8.16 -13.90 7.68
C ALA A 82 8.70 -13.69 6.26
N VAL A 83 8.36 -14.60 5.36
CA VAL A 83 8.90 -14.68 3.99
C VAL A 83 8.02 -14.00 2.95
N ARG A 84 6.86 -13.48 3.34
CA ARG A 84 5.92 -12.82 2.43
C ARG A 84 5.84 -11.32 2.70
N ASN A 85 5.46 -10.55 1.69
CA ASN A 85 5.15 -9.13 1.84
C ASN A 85 3.70 -8.88 1.44
N ALA A 86 3.04 -7.95 2.12
CA ALA A 86 1.82 -7.33 1.63
C ALA A 86 2.21 -6.06 0.87
N VAL A 87 1.77 -5.97 -0.38
CA VAL A 87 2.01 -4.85 -1.27
C VAL A 87 0.66 -4.28 -1.71
N VAL A 88 0.55 -2.96 -1.70
CA VAL A 88 -0.58 -2.24 -2.29
C VAL A 88 -0.04 -1.29 -3.35
N GLY A 89 -0.61 -1.39 -4.55
CA GLY A 89 -0.40 -0.44 -5.63
C GLY A 89 -1.40 0.71 -5.55
N TRP A 90 -0.87 1.93 -5.63
CA TRP A 90 -1.63 3.17 -5.55
C TRP A 90 -1.40 4.01 -6.80
N GLN A 91 -2.47 4.50 -7.43
CA GLN A 91 -2.39 5.39 -8.59
C GLN A 91 -2.77 6.81 -8.21
N TYR A 92 -1.94 7.78 -8.61
CA TYR A 92 -2.22 9.20 -8.40
C TYR A 92 -3.51 9.63 -9.10
N GLU A 93 -4.35 10.36 -8.36
CA GLU A 93 -5.67 10.82 -8.81
C GLU A 93 -5.76 12.35 -8.89
N GLY A 94 -5.04 13.08 -8.02
CA GLY A 94 -5.09 14.53 -7.99
C GLY A 94 -4.68 15.12 -6.65
N THR A 95 -5.13 16.35 -6.37
CA THR A 95 -4.87 17.04 -5.12
C THR A 95 -6.14 17.54 -4.43
N THR A 96 -6.15 17.56 -3.09
CA THR A 96 -7.21 18.21 -2.29
C THR A 96 -6.61 19.11 -1.21
N HIS A 97 -7.38 20.08 -0.71
CA HIS A 97 -7.03 20.93 0.42
C HIS A 97 -7.46 20.37 1.78
N THR A 98 -8.22 19.27 1.81
CA THR A 98 -8.63 18.62 3.07
C THR A 98 -8.64 17.10 2.94
N ALA A 99 -8.29 16.38 4.00
CA ALA A 99 -8.51 14.92 4.07
C ALA A 99 -9.99 14.56 4.36
N GLU A 100 -10.88 15.57 4.38
CA GLU A 100 -12.27 15.51 4.81
C GLU A 100 -13.30 15.57 3.67
N ASP A 101 -12.86 15.55 2.40
CA ASP A 101 -13.73 15.34 1.22
C ASP A 101 -14.33 13.90 1.18
N LYS A 102 -14.48 13.27 2.35
CA LYS A 102 -14.87 11.88 2.59
C LYS A 102 -16.32 11.55 2.26
N LYS A 103 -17.18 12.52 1.95
CA LYS A 103 -18.58 12.26 1.57
C LYS A 103 -19.16 13.39 0.73
N ALA A 104 -19.33 13.13 -0.56
CA ALA A 104 -20.53 13.54 -1.29
C ALA A 104 -21.14 12.27 -1.88
#